data_AF-A0A7W8P1U9-F1
#
_entry.id   AF-A0A7W8P1U9-F1
#
_cell.length_a   1.000
_cell.length_b   1.000
_cell.length_c   1.000
_cell.angle_alpha   90.00
_cell.angle_beta   90.00
_cell.angle_gamma   90.00
#
_symmetry.space_group_name_H-M   'P 1'
#
loop_
_entity.id
_entity.type
_entity.pdbx_description
1 polymer ?
#
loop_
_entity_poly.entity_id
_entity_poly.type
_entity_poly.pdbx_seq_one_letter_code
_entity_poly.pdbx_strand_id
1 'polypeptide(L)'
;MNAPLRMSPVSDARKPASLQWSVRDDMRIDLQIDDADSARAQTLGIADVSYLARTGFKGNGVAAWLQAQGIPVPAQPNSWAPLAAGGVVLRLGLAEYLMEDGLIQGSSARMSHLDTPVHVYPVLHQDVALVLCGEAVHELLLQTCNVNFGALDLAARPVVLTSMAGVAVTVMPGARAGRPYYRIWADGTYGLYLWETFSGIAAELGGGPVGIAAITDIDQSPPR
;
A
#
# COMPACT_ATOMS: atom_id res chain seq x y z
N MET A 1 17.29 21.43 -0.97
CA MET A 1 16.57 20.15 -1.09
C MET A 1 17.59 19.05 -0.87
N ASN A 2 17.39 18.18 0.11
CA ASN A 2 18.26 17.02 0.30
C ASN A 2 18.03 16.05 -0.86
N ALA A 3 19.11 15.49 -1.40
CA ALA A 3 19.01 14.45 -2.42
C ALA A 3 18.32 13.20 -1.83
N PRO A 4 17.47 12.48 -2.59
CA PRO A 4 16.88 11.24 -2.12
C PRO A 4 17.98 10.20 -1.85
N LEU A 5 17.92 9.55 -0.68
CA LEU A 5 18.84 8.47 -0.30
C LEU A 5 18.24 7.08 -0.52
N ARG A 6 16.92 7.00 -0.71
CA ARG A 6 16.16 5.80 -1.06
C ARG A 6 15.59 5.94 -2.48
N MET A 7 15.71 4.88 -3.26
CA MET A 7 15.03 4.79 -4.56
C MET A 7 13.73 4.00 -4.42
N SER A 8 12.69 4.48 -5.10
CA SER A 8 11.46 3.71 -5.23
C SER A 8 11.72 2.46 -6.09
N PRO A 9 11.10 1.30 -5.77
CA PRO A 9 11.09 0.13 -6.66
C PRO A 9 10.53 0.39 -8.07
N VAL A 10 9.86 1.52 -8.29
CA VAL A 10 9.34 1.95 -9.60
C VAL A 10 10.12 3.12 -10.20
N SER A 11 11.30 3.47 -9.65
CA SER A 11 12.07 4.65 -10.08
C SER A 11 12.35 4.66 -11.58
N ASP A 12 12.64 3.50 -12.15
CA ASP A 12 13.04 3.36 -13.56
C ASP A 12 11.87 3.55 -14.53
N ALA A 13 10.63 3.36 -14.06
CA ALA A 13 9.43 3.62 -14.83
C ALA A 13 9.07 5.11 -14.90
N ARG A 14 9.71 5.96 -14.08
CA ARG A 14 9.35 7.37 -13.98
C ARG A 14 9.79 8.12 -15.22
N LYS A 15 8.84 8.81 -15.83
CA LYS A 15 9.13 9.76 -16.91
C LYS A 15 9.67 11.08 -16.30
N PRO A 16 10.52 11.84 -17.01
CA PRO A 16 11.25 12.97 -16.42
C PRO A 16 10.40 14.15 -15.90
N ALA A 17 9.14 14.27 -16.30
CA ALA A 17 8.32 15.45 -16.04
C ALA A 17 7.10 15.12 -15.18
N SER A 18 7.25 15.24 -13.86
CA SER A 18 6.12 15.40 -12.93
C SER A 18 5.92 16.88 -12.67
N LEU A 19 4.67 17.35 -12.69
CA LEU A 19 4.34 18.74 -12.41
C LEU A 19 4.81 19.18 -11.02
N GLN A 20 4.67 18.31 -10.01
CA GLN A 20 5.15 18.54 -8.66
C GLN A 20 5.73 17.26 -8.05
N TRP A 21 6.89 17.37 -7.40
CA TRP A 21 7.54 16.27 -6.70
C TRP A 21 8.16 16.77 -5.39
N SER A 22 8.38 15.85 -4.44
CA SER A 22 9.16 16.11 -3.23
C SER A 22 9.99 14.91 -2.83
N VAL A 23 10.74 15.02 -1.74
CA VAL A 23 11.34 13.88 -1.05
C VAL A 23 10.57 13.67 0.25
N ARG A 24 10.12 12.44 0.52
CA ARG A 24 9.51 12.00 1.79
C ARG A 24 10.15 10.69 2.20
N ASP A 25 10.48 10.55 3.49
CA ASP A 25 11.21 9.39 4.02
C ASP A 25 12.42 9.00 3.15
N ASP A 26 13.21 10.02 2.78
CA ASP A 26 14.39 9.93 1.91
C ASP A 26 14.15 9.39 0.49
N MET A 27 12.90 9.21 0.07
CA MET A 27 12.51 8.75 -1.25
C MET A 27 11.87 9.88 -2.05
N ARG A 28 12.24 10.01 -3.33
CA ARG A 28 11.53 10.92 -4.23
C ARG A 28 10.12 10.41 -4.47
N ILE A 29 9.13 11.28 -4.36
CA ILE A 29 7.73 11.00 -4.67
C ILE A 29 7.17 12.04 -5.64
N ASP A 30 6.24 11.61 -6.48
CA ASP A 30 5.51 12.52 -7.36
C ASP A 30 4.23 12.95 -6.64
N LEU A 31 4.16 14.24 -6.26
CA LEU A 31 2.99 14.80 -5.59
C LEU A 31 1.85 14.99 -6.59
N GLN A 32 2.19 15.42 -7.79
CA GLN A 32 1.31 15.58 -8.93
C GLN A 32 2.08 15.28 -10.21
N ILE A 33 1.58 14.35 -11.03
CA ILE A 33 2.20 14.00 -12.32
C ILE A 33 1.81 15.04 -13.35
N ASP A 34 0.51 15.28 -13.54
CA ASP A 34 -0.03 16.35 -14.40
C ASP A 34 -1.44 16.78 -13.91
N ASP A 35 -2.12 17.64 -14.68
CA ASP A 35 -3.46 18.16 -14.34
C ASP A 35 -4.57 17.09 -14.43
N ALA A 36 -4.31 15.95 -15.07
CA ALA A 36 -5.27 14.86 -15.24
C ALA A 36 -5.26 13.84 -14.10
N ASP A 37 -4.37 13.99 -13.10
CA ASP A 37 -4.26 13.08 -11.95
C ASP A 37 -5.60 12.79 -11.27
N SER A 38 -6.38 13.84 -10.97
CA SER A 38 -7.67 13.71 -10.31
C SER A 38 -8.69 12.97 -11.19
N ALA A 39 -8.67 13.18 -12.50
CA ALA A 39 -9.55 12.48 -13.43
C ALA A 39 -9.14 11.00 -13.54
N ARG A 40 -7.84 10.71 -13.68
CA ARG A 40 -7.31 9.34 -13.69
C ARG A 40 -7.64 8.60 -12.39
N ALA A 41 -7.51 9.23 -11.23
CA ALA A 41 -7.83 8.63 -9.93
C ALA A 41 -9.31 8.27 -9.76
N GLN A 42 -10.21 8.99 -10.44
CA GLN A 42 -11.64 8.66 -10.45
C GLN A 42 -11.95 7.44 -11.33
N THR A 43 -11.27 7.31 -12.48
CA THR A 43 -11.42 6.18 -13.41
C THR A 43 -10.63 4.96 -12.94
N LEU A 44 -9.30 5.04 -12.96
CA LEU A 44 -8.37 4.00 -12.54
C LEU A 44 -6.98 4.60 -12.30
N GLY A 45 -6.73 5.05 -11.07
CA GLY A 45 -5.46 5.63 -10.65
C GLY A 45 -4.51 4.59 -10.06
N ILE A 46 -3.23 4.72 -10.39
CA ILE A 46 -2.14 3.93 -9.80
C ILE A 46 -1.13 4.88 -9.16
N ALA A 47 -0.85 4.71 -7.88
CA ALA A 47 0.13 5.53 -7.17
C ALA A 47 1.20 4.67 -6.49
N ASP A 48 2.45 5.12 -6.60
CA ASP A 48 3.59 4.57 -5.87
C ASP A 48 3.68 5.20 -4.49
N VAL A 49 3.46 4.40 -3.47
CA VAL A 49 3.56 4.80 -2.06
C VAL A 49 4.63 4.00 -1.33
N SER A 50 5.61 3.48 -2.06
CA SER A 50 6.73 2.70 -1.50
C SER A 50 7.60 3.51 -0.53
N TYR A 51 7.46 4.84 -0.52
CA TYR A 51 8.13 5.71 0.43
C TYR A 51 7.69 5.45 1.88
N LEU A 52 6.43 5.03 2.08
CA LEU A 52 5.85 4.80 3.39
C LEU A 52 6.71 3.85 4.21
N ALA A 53 7.01 4.29 5.42
CA ALA A 53 7.73 3.49 6.38
C ALA A 53 6.93 2.21 6.71
N ARG A 54 7.66 1.10 6.77
CA ARG A 54 7.12 -0.24 6.98
C ARG A 54 8.02 -1.02 7.91
N THR A 55 7.40 -1.84 8.74
CA THR A 55 8.09 -2.80 9.57
C THR A 55 7.25 -4.07 9.70
N GLY A 56 7.90 -5.22 9.80
CA GLY A 56 7.24 -6.49 10.00
C GLY A 56 7.79 -7.22 11.20
N PHE A 57 7.00 -8.13 11.74
CA PHE A 57 7.40 -8.97 12.87
C PHE A 57 6.85 -10.38 12.71
N LYS A 58 7.68 -11.36 13.06
CA LYS A 58 7.32 -12.78 13.11
C LYS A 58 7.51 -13.36 14.50
N GLY A 59 6.68 -14.33 14.85
CA GLY A 59 6.84 -15.14 16.06
C GLY A 59 5.66 -15.06 17.03
N ASN A 60 5.57 -16.05 17.92
CA ASN A 60 4.42 -16.23 18.80
C ASN A 60 4.28 -15.12 19.86
N GLY A 61 5.35 -14.36 20.13
CA GLY A 61 5.33 -13.24 21.05
C GLY A 61 4.79 -11.94 20.47
N VAL A 62 4.63 -11.85 19.13
CA VAL A 62 4.37 -10.57 18.45
C VAL A 62 3.05 -9.95 18.87
N ALA A 63 1.97 -10.74 18.93
CA ALA A 63 0.65 -10.23 19.30
C ALA A 63 0.66 -9.52 20.68
N ALA A 64 1.19 -10.21 21.70
CA ALA A 64 1.26 -9.65 23.06
C ALA A 64 2.17 -8.43 23.12
N TRP A 65 3.30 -8.45 22.39
CA TRP A 65 4.23 -7.34 22.33
C TRP A 65 3.63 -6.11 21.65
N LEU A 66 2.98 -6.27 20.49
CA LEU A 66 2.27 -5.18 19.79
C LEU A 66 1.21 -4.54 20.71
N GLN A 67 0.41 -5.37 21.38
CA GLN A 67 -0.64 -4.89 22.28
C GLN A 67 -0.06 -4.09 23.45
N ALA A 68 1.09 -4.50 24.01
CA ALA A 68 1.80 -3.77 25.06
C ALA A 68 2.31 -2.39 24.59
N GLN A 69 2.56 -2.22 23.28
CA GLN A 69 2.90 -0.93 22.68
C GLN A 69 1.67 -0.09 22.29
N GLY A 70 0.45 -0.55 22.63
CA GLY A 70 -0.79 0.12 22.24
C GLY A 70 -1.14 -0.02 20.76
N ILE A 71 -0.50 -0.96 20.06
CA ILE A 71 -0.79 -1.25 18.65
C ILE A 71 -1.94 -2.26 18.58
N PRO A 72 -2.98 -2.00 17.78
CA PRO A 72 -4.09 -2.93 17.62
C PRO A 72 -3.61 -4.25 17.01
N VAL A 73 -4.18 -5.36 17.47
CA VAL A 73 -3.88 -6.69 16.91
C VAL A 73 -5.15 -7.22 16.26
N PRO A 74 -5.16 -7.42 14.92
CA PRO A 74 -6.31 -8.02 14.27
C PRO A 74 -6.62 -9.41 14.84
N ALA A 75 -7.89 -9.64 15.18
CA ALA A 75 -8.31 -10.85 15.87
C ALA A 75 -8.13 -12.12 15.02
N GLN A 76 -8.40 -12.01 13.72
CA GLN A 76 -8.29 -13.12 12.77
C GLN A 76 -7.00 -13.01 11.95
N PRO A 77 -6.35 -14.14 11.60
CA PRO A 77 -5.38 -14.16 10.51
C PRO A 77 -5.98 -13.58 9.22
N ASN A 78 -5.13 -13.06 8.35
CA ASN A 78 -5.51 -12.48 7.07
C ASN A 78 -6.53 -11.35 7.22
N SER A 79 -6.30 -10.47 8.20
CA SER A 79 -7.11 -9.28 8.43
C SER A 79 -6.27 -8.10 8.87
N TRP A 80 -6.84 -6.90 8.84
CA TRP A 80 -6.15 -5.67 9.19
C TRP A 80 -6.90 -4.82 10.22
N ALA A 81 -6.17 -3.92 10.88
CA ALA A 81 -6.71 -2.89 11.75
C ALA A 81 -6.05 -1.53 11.46
N PRO A 82 -6.78 -0.42 11.59
CA PRO A 82 -6.21 0.92 11.43
C PRO A 82 -5.34 1.28 12.64
N LEU A 83 -4.29 2.04 12.41
CA LEU A 83 -3.49 2.67 13.46
C LEU A 83 -4.09 4.04 13.83
N ALA A 84 -3.99 4.43 15.11
CA ALA A 84 -4.57 5.67 15.62
C ALA A 84 -3.98 6.94 14.97
N ALA A 85 -2.71 6.89 14.58
CA ALA A 85 -2.00 7.99 13.91
C ALA A 85 -2.09 7.92 12.36
N GLY A 86 -2.99 7.09 11.82
CA GLY A 86 -3.00 6.74 10.40
C GLY A 86 -2.08 5.57 10.09
N GLY A 87 -2.36 4.90 8.97
CA GLY A 87 -1.71 3.65 8.59
C GLY A 87 -2.46 2.41 9.08
N VAL A 88 -1.81 1.27 8.94
CA VAL A 88 -2.44 -0.04 9.11
C VAL A 88 -1.49 -1.04 9.77
N VAL A 89 -2.08 -2.00 10.47
CA VAL A 89 -1.43 -3.25 10.89
C VAL A 89 -2.19 -4.42 10.29
N LEU A 90 -1.48 -5.25 9.57
CA LEU A 90 -1.97 -6.44 8.88
C LEU A 90 -1.49 -7.65 9.68
N ARG A 91 -2.38 -8.59 9.93
CA ARG A 91 -2.04 -9.92 10.43
C ARG A 91 -2.04 -10.88 9.24
N LEU A 92 -0.86 -11.26 8.77
CA LEU A 92 -0.67 -12.03 7.53
C LEU A 92 -0.73 -13.56 7.73
N GLY A 93 -0.97 -13.98 8.97
CA GLY A 93 -1.03 -15.39 9.34
C GLY A 93 -1.21 -15.54 10.85
N LEU A 94 -0.80 -16.69 11.39
CA LEU A 94 -0.94 -16.94 12.83
C LEU A 94 -0.05 -16.02 13.67
N ALA A 95 1.18 -15.77 13.20
CA ALA A 95 2.25 -15.12 13.94
C ALA A 95 3.11 -14.19 13.05
N GLU A 96 2.52 -13.61 12.01
CA GLU A 96 3.18 -12.69 11.08
C GLU A 96 2.37 -11.41 10.96
N TYR A 97 3.05 -10.27 11.10
CA TYR A 97 2.44 -8.96 11.10
C TYR A 97 3.26 -8.01 10.23
N LEU A 98 2.56 -7.18 9.45
CA LEU A 98 3.11 -6.06 8.69
C LEU A 98 2.44 -4.77 9.18
N MET A 99 3.24 -3.74 9.39
CA MET A 99 2.77 -2.41 9.72
C MET A 99 3.27 -1.42 8.69
N GLU A 100 2.40 -0.50 8.29
CA GLU A 100 2.72 0.59 7.37
C GLU A 100 2.06 1.87 7.84
N ASP A 101 2.76 2.98 7.65
CA ASP A 101 2.24 4.32 7.94
C ASP A 101 1.20 4.82 6.95
N GLY A 102 0.44 5.84 7.37
CA GLY A 102 -0.51 6.51 6.50
C GLY A 102 0.15 7.56 5.62
N LEU A 103 -0.60 8.07 4.63
CA LEU A 103 -0.08 9.05 3.66
C LEU A 103 0.32 10.40 4.27
N ILE A 104 -0.23 10.74 5.45
CA ILE A 104 -0.05 12.03 6.14
C ILE A 104 0.78 11.86 7.42
N GLN A 105 0.53 10.79 8.17
CA GLN A 105 1.09 10.56 9.50
C GLN A 105 1.38 9.07 9.71
N GLY A 106 2.30 8.80 10.63
CA GLY A 106 2.86 7.48 10.85
C GLY A 106 3.40 7.22 12.26
N SER A 107 3.53 5.94 12.57
CA SER A 107 4.10 5.38 13.80
C SER A 107 5.03 4.18 13.58
N SER A 108 5.09 3.60 12.38
CA SER A 108 5.87 2.40 12.03
C SER A 108 7.37 2.60 12.23
N ALA A 109 7.89 3.77 11.87
CA ALA A 109 9.31 4.11 12.07
C ALA A 109 9.71 4.11 13.55
N ARG A 110 8.77 4.39 14.48
CA ARG A 110 9.06 4.30 15.91
C ARG A 110 9.26 2.85 16.34
N MET A 111 8.53 1.91 15.74
CA MET A 111 8.58 0.50 16.11
C MET A 111 9.82 -0.21 15.62
N SER A 112 10.38 0.18 14.47
CA SER A 112 11.62 -0.41 13.95
C SER A 112 12.84 -0.17 14.84
N HIS A 113 12.75 0.76 15.80
CA HIS A 113 13.84 1.08 16.73
C HIS A 113 13.68 0.46 18.12
N LEU A 114 12.58 -0.25 18.38
CA LEU A 114 12.35 -0.89 19.67
C LEU A 114 13.10 -2.21 19.77
N ASP A 115 13.64 -2.49 20.96
CA ASP A 115 14.17 -3.81 21.27
C ASP A 115 13.05 -4.85 21.25
N THR A 116 13.31 -5.95 20.54
CA THR A 116 12.36 -7.04 20.41
C THR A 116 12.60 -8.09 21.50
N PRO A 117 11.56 -8.53 22.23
CA PRO A 117 11.70 -9.57 23.24
C PRO A 117 11.85 -10.96 22.58
N VAL A 118 12.07 -11.99 23.40
CA VAL A 118 12.12 -13.38 22.94
C VAL A 118 10.84 -13.74 22.16
N HIS A 119 10.99 -14.48 21.07
CA HIS A 119 9.92 -14.88 20.15
C HIS A 119 9.23 -13.73 19.39
N VAL A 120 9.89 -12.57 19.30
CA VAL A 120 9.57 -11.47 18.38
C VAL A 120 10.78 -11.25 17.49
N TYR A 121 10.62 -11.53 16.20
CA TYR A 121 11.69 -11.42 15.21
C TYR A 121 11.33 -10.31 14.21
N PRO A 122 12.14 -9.25 14.10
CA PRO A 122 11.89 -8.21 13.11
C PRO A 122 12.06 -8.76 11.69
N VAL A 123 11.20 -8.30 10.79
CA VAL A 123 11.22 -8.60 9.36
C VAL A 123 11.42 -7.30 8.61
N LEU A 124 12.46 -7.27 7.78
CA LEU A 124 12.71 -6.16 6.89
C LEU A 124 11.74 -6.21 5.71
N HIS A 125 11.02 -5.12 5.46
CA HIS A 125 10.18 -4.94 4.29
C HIS A 125 10.77 -3.89 3.37
N GLN A 126 11.22 -4.31 2.19
CA GLN A 126 11.70 -3.46 1.10
C GLN A 126 10.77 -3.57 -0.11
N ASP A 127 9.48 -3.61 0.20
CA ASP A 127 8.43 -3.98 -0.74
C ASP A 127 8.13 -2.82 -1.70
N VAL A 128 7.70 -3.13 -2.92
CA VAL A 128 6.89 -2.17 -3.69
C VAL A 128 5.54 -2.05 -3.00
N ALA A 129 5.04 -0.83 -2.84
CA ALA A 129 3.69 -0.58 -2.36
C ALA A 129 2.93 0.33 -3.32
N LEU A 130 1.78 -0.15 -3.78
CA LEU A 130 0.94 0.53 -4.76
C LEU A 130 -0.47 0.76 -4.21
N VAL A 131 -1.07 1.89 -4.60
CA VAL A 131 -2.51 2.12 -4.48
C VAL A 131 -3.13 1.91 -5.86
N LEU A 132 -4.22 1.14 -5.92
CA LEU A 132 -5.17 1.16 -7.04
C LEU A 132 -6.48 1.80 -6.55
N CYS A 133 -6.99 2.77 -7.28
CA CYS A 133 -8.25 3.44 -6.94
C CYS A 133 -9.06 3.81 -8.18
N GLY A 134 -10.36 4.03 -7.99
CA GLY A 134 -11.26 4.43 -9.07
C GLY A 134 -12.29 3.36 -9.44
N GLU A 135 -13.23 3.74 -10.28
CA GLU A 135 -14.39 2.91 -10.65
C GLU A 135 -13.99 1.66 -11.43
N ALA A 136 -12.94 1.73 -12.26
CA ALA A 136 -12.51 0.66 -13.15
C ALA A 136 -11.44 -0.28 -12.56
N VAL A 137 -11.22 -0.26 -11.23
CA VAL A 137 -10.23 -1.14 -10.57
C VAL A 137 -10.57 -2.62 -10.78
N HIS A 138 -11.85 -2.98 -10.76
CA HIS A 138 -12.26 -4.39 -10.90
C HIS A 138 -11.96 -4.93 -12.30
N GLU A 139 -12.06 -4.11 -13.34
CA GLU A 139 -11.72 -4.43 -14.73
C GLU A 139 -10.22 -4.70 -14.90
N LEU A 140 -9.35 -3.98 -14.19
CA LEU A 140 -7.92 -4.30 -14.12
C LEU A 140 -7.69 -5.61 -13.37
N LEU A 141 -8.40 -5.84 -12.25
CA LEU A 141 -8.26 -7.05 -11.44
C LEU A 141 -8.68 -8.30 -12.23
N LEU A 142 -9.71 -8.24 -13.07
CA LEU A 142 -10.13 -9.35 -13.94
C LEU A 142 -9.04 -9.83 -14.91
N GLN A 143 -8.11 -8.94 -15.28
CA GLN A 143 -7.02 -9.25 -16.20
C GLN A 143 -5.76 -9.73 -15.49
N THR A 144 -5.66 -9.48 -14.18
CA THR A 144 -4.40 -9.65 -13.44
C THR A 144 -4.50 -10.64 -12.29
N CYS A 145 -5.68 -10.88 -11.72
CA CYS A 145 -5.88 -11.66 -10.50
C CYS A 145 -7.07 -12.62 -10.61
N ASN A 146 -6.91 -13.85 -10.10
CA ASN A 146 -7.99 -14.85 -10.06
C ASN A 146 -8.93 -14.71 -8.85
N VAL A 147 -8.66 -13.77 -7.92
CA VAL A 147 -9.49 -13.56 -6.73
C VAL A 147 -10.67 -12.66 -7.06
N ASN A 148 -11.88 -13.12 -6.76
CA ASN A 148 -13.06 -12.27 -6.79
C ASN A 148 -13.15 -11.43 -5.50
N PHE A 149 -12.52 -10.25 -5.51
CA PHE A 149 -12.55 -9.33 -4.37
C PHE A 149 -13.94 -8.75 -4.09
N GLY A 150 -14.81 -8.66 -5.10
CA GLY A 150 -16.19 -8.17 -4.96
C GLY A 150 -17.10 -9.08 -4.12
N ALA A 151 -16.69 -10.35 -3.92
CA ALA A 151 -17.40 -11.30 -3.06
C ALA A 151 -16.95 -11.25 -1.59
N LEU A 152 -15.95 -10.44 -1.25
CA LEU A 152 -15.43 -10.35 0.11
C LEU A 152 -16.28 -9.41 0.98
N ASP A 153 -16.50 -9.79 2.23
CA ASP A 153 -17.03 -8.87 3.23
C ASP A 153 -15.92 -7.91 3.70
N LEU A 154 -15.97 -6.66 3.24
CA LEU A 154 -15.01 -5.63 3.63
C LEU A 154 -15.13 -5.23 5.11
N ALA A 155 -16.28 -5.46 5.77
CA ALA A 155 -16.44 -5.19 7.19
C ALA A 155 -15.59 -6.15 8.05
N ALA A 156 -15.29 -7.34 7.54
CA ALA A 156 -14.35 -8.28 8.15
C ALA A 156 -12.87 -7.83 8.03
N ARG A 157 -12.61 -6.73 7.32
CA ARG A 157 -11.26 -6.16 7.09
C ARG A 157 -10.28 -7.20 6.54
N PRO A 158 -10.60 -7.86 5.42
CA PRO A 158 -9.77 -8.93 4.91
C PRO A 158 -8.42 -8.39 4.41
N VAL A 159 -7.41 -9.25 4.51
CA VAL A 159 -6.15 -9.15 3.78
C VAL A 159 -6.02 -10.42 2.96
N VAL A 160 -5.68 -10.30 1.68
CA VAL A 160 -5.60 -11.44 0.76
C VAL A 160 -4.16 -11.60 0.30
N LEU A 161 -3.59 -12.77 0.55
CA LEU A 161 -2.31 -13.17 -0.02
C LEU A 161 -2.61 -13.97 -1.29
N THR A 162 -2.24 -13.44 -2.46
CA THR A 162 -2.60 -13.99 -3.77
C THR A 162 -1.48 -13.73 -4.79
N SER A 163 -1.75 -13.98 -6.08
CA SER A 163 -0.89 -13.54 -7.17
C SER A 163 -1.60 -12.55 -8.10
N MET A 164 -0.83 -11.60 -8.63
CA MET A 164 -1.24 -10.68 -9.68
C MET A 164 -0.20 -10.69 -10.81
N ALA A 165 -0.63 -10.93 -12.04
CA ALA A 165 0.25 -11.04 -13.21
C ALA A 165 1.46 -11.98 -12.95
N GLY A 166 1.22 -13.09 -12.25
CA GLY A 166 2.25 -14.08 -11.90
C GLY A 166 3.13 -13.75 -10.68
N VAL A 167 2.97 -12.57 -10.06
CA VAL A 167 3.75 -12.13 -8.90
C VAL A 167 2.96 -12.33 -7.61
N ALA A 168 3.59 -12.85 -6.56
CA ALA A 168 2.98 -12.96 -5.24
C ALA A 168 2.77 -11.55 -4.64
N VAL A 169 1.54 -11.27 -4.23
CA VAL A 169 1.13 -9.98 -3.67
C VAL A 169 0.32 -10.16 -2.38
N THR A 170 0.45 -9.20 -1.48
CA THR A 170 -0.47 -8.99 -0.37
C THR A 170 -1.40 -7.84 -0.74
N VAL A 171 -2.70 -8.05 -0.57
CA VAL A 171 -3.73 -7.08 -0.98
C VAL A 171 -4.64 -6.78 0.19
N MET A 172 -4.79 -5.50 0.50
CA MET A 172 -5.85 -5.02 1.38
C MET A 172 -6.92 -4.36 0.49
N PRO A 173 -8.00 -5.09 0.16
CA PRO A 173 -9.13 -4.53 -0.57
C PRO A 173 -9.87 -3.53 0.32
N GLY A 174 -10.46 -2.53 -0.30
CA GLY A 174 -11.20 -1.51 0.41
C GLY A 174 -12.03 -0.64 -0.51
N ALA A 175 -12.75 0.26 0.12
CA ALA A 175 -13.46 1.33 -0.54
C ALA A 175 -13.20 2.66 0.17
N ARG A 176 -13.12 3.73 -0.62
CA ARG A 176 -13.00 5.13 -0.17
C ARG A 176 -13.87 5.99 -1.06
N ALA A 177 -14.58 6.95 -0.47
CA ALA A 177 -15.52 7.80 -1.21
C ALA A 177 -16.53 7.02 -2.10
N GLY A 178 -16.94 5.82 -1.67
CA GLY A 178 -17.86 4.95 -2.42
C GLY A 178 -17.25 4.22 -3.61
N ARG A 179 -15.93 4.22 -3.78
CA ARG A 179 -15.22 3.62 -4.92
C ARG A 179 -14.14 2.64 -4.43
N PRO A 180 -13.75 1.65 -5.26
CA PRO A 180 -12.62 0.79 -4.98
C PRO A 180 -11.35 1.55 -4.58
N TYR A 181 -10.70 1.11 -3.52
CA TYR A 181 -9.40 1.61 -3.05
C TYR A 181 -8.60 0.46 -2.44
N TYR A 182 -7.56 0.02 -3.14
CA TYR A 182 -6.80 -1.18 -2.85
C TYR A 182 -5.37 -0.80 -2.51
N ARG A 183 -4.85 -1.36 -1.40
CA ARG A 183 -3.41 -1.34 -1.12
C ARG A 183 -2.81 -2.67 -1.55
N ILE A 184 -1.69 -2.61 -2.25
CA ILE A 184 -0.99 -3.78 -2.78
C ILE A 184 0.47 -3.68 -2.37
N TRP A 185 1.00 -4.77 -1.81
CA TRP A 185 2.40 -4.95 -1.48
C TRP A 185 2.96 -6.17 -2.20
N ALA A 186 4.20 -6.07 -2.66
CA ALA A 186 4.94 -7.18 -3.24
C ALA A 186 6.43 -7.00 -3.00
N ASP A 187 7.23 -8.04 -3.23
CA ASP A 187 8.68 -7.91 -3.20
C ASP A 187 9.15 -6.79 -4.15
N GLY A 188 10.04 -5.93 -3.66
CA GLY A 188 10.48 -4.73 -4.38
C GLY A 188 11.14 -5.02 -5.73
N THR A 189 11.70 -6.21 -5.93
CA THR A 189 12.33 -6.58 -7.22
C THR A 189 11.31 -6.67 -8.36
N TYR A 190 10.02 -6.85 -8.07
CA TYR A 190 8.94 -6.85 -9.05
C TYR A 190 8.33 -5.46 -9.30
N GLY A 191 8.84 -4.41 -8.65
CA GLY A 191 8.25 -3.06 -8.68
C GLY A 191 8.05 -2.53 -10.10
N LEU A 192 9.12 -2.50 -10.90
CA LEU A 192 9.07 -2.04 -12.29
C LEU A 192 8.05 -2.85 -13.12
N TYR A 193 8.12 -4.19 -13.05
CA TYR A 193 7.23 -5.07 -13.79
C TYR A 193 5.74 -4.87 -13.44
N LEU A 194 5.41 -4.84 -12.14
CA LEU A 194 4.04 -4.62 -11.69
C LEU A 194 3.54 -3.24 -12.08
N TRP A 195 4.38 -2.22 -11.94
CA TRP A 195 4.04 -0.86 -12.32
C TRP A 195 3.72 -0.73 -13.82
N GLU A 196 4.60 -1.23 -14.69
CA GLU A 196 4.40 -1.17 -16.14
C GLU A 196 3.17 -1.98 -16.56
N THR A 197 2.99 -3.18 -15.99
CA THR A 197 1.84 -4.05 -16.28
C THR A 197 0.52 -3.36 -15.90
N PHE A 198 0.41 -2.87 -14.66
CA PHE A 198 -0.81 -2.21 -14.22
C PHE A 198 -1.04 -0.89 -14.95
N SER A 199 0.02 -0.10 -15.19
CA SER A 199 -0.09 1.17 -15.91
C SER A 199 -0.50 1.00 -17.37
N GLY A 200 -0.03 -0.06 -18.04
CA GLY A 200 -0.46 -0.40 -19.39
C GLY A 200 -1.96 -0.69 -19.46
N ILE A 201 -2.44 -1.59 -18.59
CA ILE A 201 -3.87 -1.94 -18.50
C ILE A 201 -4.70 -0.71 -18.11
N ALA A 202 -4.24 0.07 -17.13
CA ALA A 202 -4.94 1.26 -16.70
C ALA A 202 -5.07 2.29 -17.83
N ALA A 203 -4.04 2.48 -18.65
CA ALA A 203 -4.10 3.37 -19.81
C ALA A 203 -5.17 2.92 -20.83
N GLU A 204 -5.27 1.61 -21.11
CA GLU A 204 -6.32 1.06 -21.99
C GLU A 204 -7.73 1.28 -21.44
N LEU A 205 -7.88 1.32 -20.12
CA LEU A 205 -9.13 1.58 -19.41
C LEU A 205 -9.38 3.09 -19.15
N GLY A 206 -8.56 3.99 -19.69
CA GLY A 206 -8.71 5.45 -19.54
C GLY A 206 -8.20 6.02 -18.21
N GLY A 207 -7.44 5.24 -17.45
CA GLY A 207 -6.75 5.64 -16.22
C GLY A 207 -5.23 5.80 -16.42
N GLY A 208 -4.47 5.55 -15.35
CA GLY A 208 -3.01 5.53 -15.38
C GLY A 208 -2.35 5.98 -14.07
N PRO A 209 -1.03 6.24 -14.11
CA PRO A 209 -0.30 6.79 -12.96
C PRO A 209 -0.89 8.09 -12.43
N VAL A 210 -0.90 8.25 -11.11
CA VAL A 210 -1.31 9.49 -10.42
C VAL A 210 -0.34 9.84 -9.30
N GLY A 211 -0.21 11.13 -9.00
CA GLY A 211 0.56 11.62 -7.86
C GLY A 211 -0.11 11.38 -6.51
N ILE A 212 0.67 11.52 -5.45
CA ILE A 212 0.24 11.30 -4.06
C ILE A 212 -0.93 12.21 -3.65
N ALA A 213 -1.00 13.44 -4.17
CA ALA A 213 -2.08 14.37 -3.82
C ALA A 213 -3.46 13.80 -4.18
N ALA A 214 -3.60 13.23 -5.39
CA ALA A 214 -4.88 12.70 -5.88
C ALA A 214 -5.42 11.54 -5.02
N ILE A 215 -4.54 10.69 -4.47
CA ILE A 215 -4.97 9.58 -3.60
C ILE A 215 -5.14 9.99 -2.14
N THR A 216 -4.45 11.05 -1.68
CA THR A 216 -4.55 11.51 -0.29
C THR A 216 -5.96 12.02 0.00
N ASP A 217 -6.56 12.76 -0.95
CA ASP A 217 -7.93 13.26 -0.82
C ASP A 217 -8.96 12.12 -0.75
N ILE A 218 -8.71 11.04 -1.51
CA ILE A 218 -9.54 9.84 -1.50
C ILE A 218 -9.38 9.10 -0.17
N ASP A 219 -8.15 8.88 0.31
CA ASP A 219 -7.87 8.13 1.54
C ASP A 219 -8.45 8.79 2.80
N GLN A 220 -8.48 10.13 2.85
CA GLN A 220 -9.09 10.90 3.94
C GLN A 220 -10.62 10.89 3.93
N SER A 221 -11.26 10.45 2.85
CA SER A 221 -12.71 10.40 2.78
C SER A 221 -13.26 9.30 3.70
N PRO A 222 -14.28 9.59 4.54
CA PRO A 222 -14.81 8.61 5.47
C PRO A 222 -15.29 7.34 4.73
N PRO A 223 -15.06 6.14 5.28
CA PRO A 223 -15.65 4.93 4.73
C PRO A 223 -17.17 5.08 4.84
N ARG A 224 -17.86 5.06 3.71
CA ARG A 224 -19.33 5.00 3.66
C ARG A 224 -19.79 3.58 3.90
#